data_AF-A0A0P1FN93-F1
#
_entry.id   AF-A0A0P1FN93-F1
#
_cell.length_a   1.000
_cell.length_b   1.000
_cell.length_c   1.000
_cell.angle_alpha   90.00
_cell.angle_beta   90.00
_cell.angle_gamma   90.00
#
_symmetry.space_group_name_H-M   'P 1'
#
loop_
_entity.id
_entity.type
_entity.pdbx_description
1 polymer ?
#
loop_
_entity_poly.entity_id
_entity_poly.type
_entity_poly.pdbx_seq_one_letter_code
_entity_poly.pdbx_strand_id
1 'polypeptide(L)'
;MTLVLFTSPVKGEDAAVADLLERLQQADPVEATKLSRELQLEWSKSGSASMNLLLKRGKEALERGEFDAAADHLTALTDHAPQFAEGWALRAQLWHHMDRPGLALSDLQQVLVLNPNHYESLFGLAVTLEQLEEHELALEAYRLVLTIHPHYEEATEAVERLAPLVQGQSL
;
A
#
# COMPACT_ATOMS: atom_id res chain seq x y z
N MET A 1 18.19 4.30 30.81
CA MET A 1 18.66 3.97 29.46
C MET A 1 17.87 2.75 29.01
N THR A 2 16.69 2.97 28.45
CA THR A 2 15.77 1.88 28.06
C THR A 2 16.25 1.32 26.72
N LEU A 3 16.65 0.05 26.73
CA LEU A 3 17.08 -0.68 25.56
C LEU A 3 15.86 -0.93 24.68
N VAL A 4 15.71 -0.16 23.60
CA VAL A 4 14.75 -0.48 22.54
C VAL A 4 15.34 -1.66 21.77
N LEU A 5 14.74 -2.83 21.91
CA LEU A 5 15.09 -4.00 21.11
C LEU A 5 14.68 -3.72 19.67
N PHE A 6 15.67 -3.44 18.82
CA PHE A 6 15.49 -3.46 17.38
C PHE A 6 15.22 -4.92 16.97
N THR A 7 13.95 -5.25 16.73
CA THR A 7 13.61 -6.45 15.99
C THR A 7 13.93 -6.16 14.53
N SER A 8 15.16 -6.43 14.13
CA SER A 8 15.47 -6.58 12.70
C SER A 8 14.49 -7.62 12.13
N PRO A 9 13.95 -7.42 10.91
CA PRO A 9 13.11 -8.44 10.30
C PRO A 9 13.90 -9.74 10.25
N VAL A 10 13.23 -10.84 10.56
CA VAL A 10 13.86 -12.16 10.48
C VAL A 10 14.20 -12.37 9.03
N LYS A 11 15.48 -12.56 8.70
CA LYS A 11 16.01 -12.77 7.33
C LYS A 11 15.24 -13.78 6.45
N GLY A 12 14.40 -14.63 7.05
CA GLY A 12 13.50 -15.56 6.36
C GLY A 12 12.14 -14.97 5.93
N GLU A 13 11.62 -13.97 6.64
CA GLU A 13 10.36 -13.26 6.28
C GLU A 13 10.55 -12.49 4.97
N ASP A 14 11.68 -11.78 4.83
CA ASP A 14 12.04 -11.07 3.59
C ASP A 14 12.18 -12.02 2.39
N ALA A 15 12.67 -13.26 2.62
CA ALA A 15 12.83 -14.25 1.56
C ALA A 15 11.49 -14.85 1.09
N ALA A 16 10.55 -15.07 2.02
CA ALA A 16 9.21 -15.55 1.67
C ALA A 16 8.42 -14.50 0.89
N VAL A 17 8.49 -13.23 1.31
CA VAL A 17 7.88 -12.10 0.58
C VAL A 17 8.48 -11.96 -0.82
N ALA A 18 9.80 -12.10 -0.96
CA ALA A 18 10.46 -12.05 -2.26
C ALA A 18 10.00 -13.17 -3.22
N ASP A 19 9.87 -14.41 -2.73
CA ASP A 19 9.33 -15.53 -3.52
C ASP A 19 7.89 -15.28 -3.97
N LEU A 20 7.03 -14.80 -3.05
CA LEU A 20 5.65 -14.47 -3.37
C LEU A 20 5.54 -13.38 -4.45
N LEU A 21 6.39 -12.35 -4.37
CA LEU A 21 6.44 -11.27 -5.37
C LEU A 21 6.92 -11.78 -6.74
N GLU A 22 7.96 -12.61 -6.78
CA GLU A 22 8.46 -13.20 -8.03
C GLU A 22 7.39 -14.07 -8.69
N ARG A 23 6.72 -14.92 -7.91
CA ARG A 23 5.62 -15.76 -8.39
C ARG A 23 4.43 -14.92 -8.84
N LEU A 24 4.09 -13.86 -8.11
CA LEU A 24 2.98 -12.98 -8.45
C LEU A 24 3.19 -12.33 -9.83
N GLN A 25 4.43 -11.96 -10.15
CA GLN A 25 4.78 -11.37 -11.44
C GLN A 25 4.54 -12.33 -12.62
N GLN A 26 4.66 -13.65 -12.42
CA GLN A 26 4.56 -14.66 -13.48
C GLN A 26 3.25 -15.46 -13.44
N ALA A 27 2.43 -15.25 -12.41
CA ALA A 27 1.20 -15.98 -12.16
C ALA A 27 0.14 -15.68 -13.22
N ASP A 28 -0.75 -16.64 -13.45
CA ASP A 28 -2.02 -16.38 -14.14
C ASP A 28 -3.01 -15.62 -13.22
N PRO A 29 -4.15 -15.11 -13.73
CA PRO A 29 -5.08 -14.32 -12.91
C PRO A 29 -5.62 -15.05 -11.66
N VAL A 30 -5.82 -16.36 -11.74
CA VAL A 30 -6.38 -17.15 -10.62
C VAL A 30 -5.31 -17.37 -9.55
N GLU A 31 -4.08 -17.65 -9.96
CA GLU A 31 -2.95 -17.77 -9.05
C GLU A 31 -2.57 -16.42 -8.44
N ALA A 32 -2.57 -15.34 -9.23
CA ALA A 32 -2.26 -13.99 -8.77
C ALA A 32 -3.17 -13.56 -7.61
N THR A 33 -4.48 -13.85 -7.70
CA THR A 33 -5.44 -13.59 -6.62
C THR A 33 -5.06 -14.27 -5.30
N LYS A 34 -4.56 -15.51 -5.37
CA LYS A 34 -4.15 -16.27 -4.17
C LYS A 34 -2.86 -15.72 -3.60
N LEU A 35 -1.87 -15.48 -4.46
CA LEU A 35 -0.58 -14.93 -4.09
C LEU A 35 -0.69 -13.53 -3.48
N SER A 36 -1.54 -12.68 -4.05
CA SER A 36 -1.85 -11.34 -3.52
C SER A 36 -2.37 -11.43 -2.08
N ARG A 37 -3.32 -12.34 -1.81
CA ARG A 37 -3.83 -12.56 -0.45
C ARG A 37 -2.76 -13.08 0.50
N GLU A 38 -1.95 -14.04 0.08
CA GLU A 38 -0.85 -14.57 0.90
C GLU A 38 0.16 -13.47 1.24
N LEU A 39 0.54 -12.67 0.26
CA LEU A 39 1.45 -11.54 0.43
C LEU A 39 0.90 -10.48 1.38
N GLN A 40 -0.39 -10.13 1.26
CA GLN A 40 -1.05 -9.21 2.18
C GLN A 40 -1.05 -9.75 3.62
N LEU A 41 -1.23 -11.06 3.80
CA LEU A 41 -1.13 -11.68 5.12
C LEU A 41 0.29 -11.58 5.67
N GLU A 42 1.32 -11.80 4.86
CA GLU A 42 2.71 -11.62 5.28
C GLU A 42 3.00 -10.17 5.66
N TRP A 43 2.64 -9.20 4.81
CA TRP A 43 2.84 -7.78 5.11
C TRP A 43 2.07 -7.31 6.35
N SER A 44 0.92 -7.89 6.67
CA SER A 44 0.14 -7.54 7.86
C SER A 44 0.79 -7.93 9.20
N LYS A 45 1.90 -8.67 9.18
CA LYS A 45 2.60 -9.11 10.40
C LYS A 45 3.60 -8.07 10.85
N SER A 46 3.26 -7.31 11.90
CA SER A 46 4.18 -6.34 12.51
C SER A 46 5.24 -6.95 13.43
N GLY A 47 5.17 -8.26 13.72
CA GLY A 47 5.93 -8.90 14.80
C GLY A 47 5.44 -8.57 16.23
N SER A 48 4.38 -7.76 16.37
CA SER A 48 3.80 -7.36 17.67
C SER A 48 2.29 -7.57 17.72
N ALA A 49 1.83 -8.37 18.68
CA ALA A 49 0.39 -8.62 18.86
C ALA A 49 -0.40 -7.32 19.14
N SER A 50 0.20 -6.36 19.86
CA SER A 50 -0.43 -5.07 20.14
C SER A 50 -0.58 -4.22 18.89
N MET A 51 0.44 -4.21 18.01
CA MET A 51 0.38 -3.45 16.76
C MET A 51 -0.57 -4.10 15.76
N ASN A 52 -0.58 -5.43 15.68
CA ASN A 52 -1.56 -6.18 14.90
C ASN A 52 -3.00 -5.91 15.38
N LEU A 53 -3.21 -5.75 16.69
CA LEU A 53 -4.52 -5.39 17.24
C LEU A 53 -4.94 -3.97 16.84
N LEU A 54 -4.02 -3.00 16.85
CA LEU A 54 -4.30 -1.64 16.38
C LEU A 54 -4.64 -1.62 14.89
N LEU A 55 -3.87 -2.34 14.07
CA LEU A 55 -4.14 -2.49 12.63
C LEU A 55 -5.53 -3.08 12.39
N LYS A 56 -5.85 -4.17 13.10
CA LYS A 56 -7.16 -4.82 13.02
C LYS A 56 -8.30 -3.87 13.39
N ARG A 57 -8.18 -3.13 14.50
CA ARG A 57 -9.22 -2.18 14.93
C ARG A 57 -9.37 -1.02 13.97
N GLY A 58 -8.26 -0.48 13.46
CA GLY A 58 -8.27 0.56 12.42
C GLY A 58 -9.00 0.09 11.16
N LYS A 59 -8.72 -1.15 10.72
CA LYS A 59 -9.39 -1.77 9.57
C LYS A 59 -10.89 -1.95 9.81
N GLU A 60 -11.27 -2.56 10.94
CA GLU A 60 -12.69 -2.78 11.29
C GLU A 60 -13.46 -1.46 11.46
N ALA A 61 -12.83 -0.40 11.94
CA ALA A 61 -13.43 0.92 12.05
C ALA A 61 -13.62 1.55 10.66
N LEU A 62 -12.62 1.45 9.77
CA LEU A 62 -12.72 1.90 8.38
C LEU A 62 -13.85 1.19 7.63
N GLU A 63 -13.94 -0.15 7.75
CA GLU A 63 -15.01 -0.96 7.16
C GLU A 63 -16.41 -0.57 7.67
N ARG A 64 -16.50 -0.07 8.91
CA ARG A 64 -17.75 0.44 9.51
C ARG A 64 -18.02 1.92 9.21
N GLY A 65 -17.12 2.61 8.52
CA GLY A 65 -17.23 4.05 8.26
C GLY A 65 -16.95 4.93 9.49
N GLU A 66 -16.38 4.37 10.56
CA GLU A 66 -16.02 5.07 11.80
C GLU A 66 -14.67 5.76 11.62
N PHE A 67 -14.59 6.76 10.73
CA PHE A 67 -13.33 7.33 10.27
C PHE A 67 -12.49 7.98 11.38
N ASP A 68 -13.09 8.66 12.35
CA ASP A 68 -12.36 9.24 13.48
C ASP A 68 -11.72 8.14 14.37
N ALA A 69 -12.44 7.06 14.65
CA ALA A 69 -11.91 5.94 15.42
C ALA A 69 -10.80 5.19 14.65
N ALA A 70 -10.95 5.07 13.32
CA ALA A 70 -9.89 4.55 12.46
C ALA A 70 -8.64 5.45 12.52
N ALA A 71 -8.81 6.77 12.48
CA ALA A 71 -7.70 7.73 12.58
C ALA A 71 -6.94 7.57 13.90
N ASP A 72 -7.64 7.44 15.02
CA ASP A 72 -7.03 7.25 16.33
C ASP A 72 -6.22 5.95 16.40
N HIS A 73 -6.79 4.83 15.96
CA HIS A 73 -6.11 3.54 15.98
C HIS A 73 -4.88 3.49 15.07
N LEU A 74 -4.99 4.05 13.86
CA LEU A 74 -3.91 4.03 12.86
C LEU A 74 -2.82 5.07 13.18
N THR A 75 -3.17 6.19 13.82
CA THR A 75 -2.18 7.14 14.34
C THR A 75 -1.39 6.50 15.48
N ALA A 76 -2.05 5.90 16.46
CA ALA A 76 -1.35 5.17 17.51
C ALA A 76 -0.45 4.04 16.95
N LEU A 77 -0.90 3.35 15.89
CA LEU A 77 -0.10 2.31 15.23
C LEU A 77 1.16 2.90 14.59
N THR A 78 1.05 3.96 13.79
CA THR A 78 2.20 4.58 13.11
C THR A 78 3.16 5.24 14.09
N ASP A 79 2.66 5.79 15.20
CA ASP A 79 3.50 6.35 16.27
C ASP A 79 4.32 5.27 17.01
N HIS A 80 3.73 4.10 17.25
CA HIS A 80 4.37 3.02 18.00
C HIS A 80 5.12 2.00 17.14
N ALA A 81 4.81 1.93 15.84
CA ALA A 81 5.47 1.07 14.86
C ALA A 81 5.77 1.82 13.56
N PRO A 82 6.63 2.86 13.60
CA PRO A 82 6.89 3.70 12.42
C PRO A 82 7.56 2.95 11.26
N GLN A 83 8.17 1.80 11.52
CA GLN A 83 8.80 0.93 10.51
C GLN A 83 7.82 -0.10 9.91
N PHE A 84 6.55 -0.10 10.34
CA PHE A 84 5.55 -1.04 9.87
C PHE A 84 4.70 -0.43 8.75
N ALA A 85 5.04 -0.80 7.52
CA ALA A 85 4.45 -0.24 6.30
C ALA A 85 2.91 -0.27 6.31
N GLU A 86 2.28 -1.38 6.69
CA GLU A 86 0.81 -1.53 6.64
C GLU A 86 0.05 -0.54 7.52
N GLY A 87 0.65 -0.06 8.61
CA GLY A 87 0.03 0.98 9.43
C GLY A 87 -0.15 2.29 8.65
N TRP A 88 0.87 2.66 7.87
CA TRP A 88 0.84 3.82 6.98
C TRP A 88 -0.09 3.58 5.79
N ALA A 89 -0.02 2.39 5.16
CA ALA A 89 -0.85 2.04 4.01
C ALA A 89 -2.35 2.12 4.33
N LEU A 90 -2.75 1.55 5.47
CA LEU A 90 -4.16 1.59 5.88
C LEU A 90 -4.61 3.00 6.30
N ARG A 91 -3.71 3.83 6.86
CA ARG A 91 -4.03 5.22 7.18
C ARG A 91 -4.14 6.09 5.94
N ALA A 92 -3.35 5.83 4.90
CA ALA A 92 -3.54 6.47 3.60
C ALA A 92 -4.91 6.16 3.00
N GLN A 93 -5.37 4.91 3.07
CA GLN A 93 -6.73 4.54 2.63
C GLN A 93 -7.81 5.30 3.40
N LEU A 94 -7.64 5.45 4.72
CA LEU A 94 -8.52 6.29 5.52
C LEU A 94 -8.53 7.75 5.02
N TRP A 95 -7.37 8.33 4.75
CA TRP A 95 -7.30 9.71 4.24
C TRP A 95 -7.96 9.87 2.87
N HIS A 96 -7.90 8.86 2.01
CA HIS A 96 -8.71 8.84 0.79
C HIS A 96 -10.21 8.86 1.07
N HIS A 97 -10.69 8.06 2.04
CA HIS A 97 -12.12 8.05 2.41
C HIS A 97 -12.57 9.39 3.01
N MET A 98 -11.65 10.15 3.61
CA MET A 98 -11.91 11.46 4.19
C MET A 98 -11.64 12.63 3.23
N ASP A 99 -11.33 12.37 1.95
CA ASP A 99 -10.99 13.39 0.96
C ASP A 99 -9.84 14.30 1.44
N ARG A 100 -8.72 13.66 1.83
CA ARG A 100 -7.48 14.29 2.31
C ARG A 100 -6.27 13.79 1.51
N PRO A 101 -6.18 14.09 0.20
CA PRO A 101 -5.15 13.53 -0.68
C PRO A 101 -3.72 13.90 -0.26
N GLY A 102 -3.48 15.08 0.32
CA GLY A 102 -2.15 15.45 0.81
C GLY A 102 -1.64 14.60 1.98
N LEU A 103 -2.53 14.17 2.88
CA LEU A 103 -2.18 13.26 3.99
C LEU A 103 -1.98 11.84 3.47
N ALA A 104 -2.83 11.39 2.55
CA ALA A 104 -2.67 10.11 1.87
C ALA A 104 -1.31 10.03 1.17
N LEU A 105 -0.93 11.06 0.40
CA LEU A 105 0.34 11.13 -0.30
C LEU A 105 1.54 10.96 0.64
N SER A 106 1.54 11.66 1.78
CA SER A 106 2.61 11.56 2.78
C SER A 106 2.72 10.15 3.36
N ASP A 107 1.59 9.52 3.69
CA ASP A 107 1.57 8.17 4.25
C ASP A 107 2.01 7.13 3.19
N LEU A 108 1.57 7.28 1.93
CA LEU A 108 1.96 6.41 0.81
C LEU A 108 3.47 6.50 0.52
N GLN A 109 4.04 7.70 0.55
CA GLN A 109 5.49 7.89 0.43
C GLN A 109 6.24 7.14 1.54
N GLN A 110 5.75 7.20 2.77
CA GLN A 110 6.34 6.47 3.88
C GLN A 110 6.26 4.95 3.68
N VAL A 111 5.13 4.44 3.16
CA VAL A 111 5.01 3.01 2.77
C VAL A 111 6.08 2.63 1.77
N LEU A 112 6.25 3.41 0.70
CA LEU A 112 7.16 3.07 -0.41
C LEU A 112 8.64 3.20 -0.03
N VAL A 113 8.97 4.01 0.99
CA VAL A 113 10.30 4.02 1.61
C VAL A 113 10.56 2.70 2.36
N LEU A 114 9.56 2.17 3.06
CA LEU A 114 9.67 0.94 3.86
C LEU A 114 9.56 -0.33 3.00
N ASN A 115 8.67 -0.31 2.01
CA ASN A 115 8.38 -1.41 1.10
C ASN A 115 8.14 -0.86 -0.32
N PRO A 116 9.20 -0.77 -1.14
CA PRO A 116 9.10 -0.28 -2.52
C PRO A 116 8.22 -1.13 -3.45
N ASN A 117 7.99 -2.40 -3.09
CA ASN A 117 7.20 -3.35 -3.89
C ASN A 117 5.74 -3.44 -3.44
N HIS A 118 5.29 -2.55 -2.54
CA HIS A 118 3.91 -2.53 -2.07
C HIS A 118 2.97 -2.00 -3.16
N TYR A 119 2.55 -2.87 -4.06
CA TYR A 119 1.79 -2.49 -5.25
C TYR A 119 0.43 -1.85 -4.92
N GLU A 120 -0.26 -2.23 -3.85
CA GLU A 120 -1.51 -1.55 -3.45
C GLU A 120 -1.27 -0.09 -3.04
N SER A 121 -0.12 0.22 -2.43
CA SER A 121 0.26 1.58 -2.07
C SER A 121 0.82 2.36 -3.27
N LEU A 122 1.49 1.70 -4.23
CA LEU A 122 1.80 2.32 -5.53
C LEU A 122 0.51 2.68 -6.29
N PHE A 123 -0.49 1.80 -6.24
CA PHE A 123 -1.81 2.08 -6.81
C PHE A 123 -2.50 3.26 -6.10
N GLY A 124 -2.51 3.27 -4.76
CA GLY A 124 -3.00 4.42 -3.99
C GLY A 124 -2.28 5.73 -4.32
N LEU A 125 -0.96 5.68 -4.53
CA LEU A 125 -0.18 6.83 -4.99
C LEU A 125 -0.63 7.30 -6.37
N ALA A 126 -0.80 6.37 -7.33
CA ALA A 126 -1.26 6.68 -8.67
C ALA A 126 -2.65 7.34 -8.66
N VAL A 127 -3.59 6.80 -7.87
CA VAL A 127 -4.92 7.38 -7.66
C VAL A 127 -4.83 8.77 -7.04
N THR A 128 -3.97 8.97 -6.04
CA THR A 128 -3.76 10.29 -5.40
C THR A 128 -3.23 11.31 -6.40
N LEU A 129 -2.24 10.93 -7.22
CA LEU A 129 -1.64 11.80 -8.23
C LEU A 129 -2.67 12.17 -9.30
N GLU A 130 -3.50 11.21 -9.71
CA GLU A 130 -4.58 11.46 -10.64
C GLU A 130 -5.64 12.43 -10.08
N GLN A 131 -6.00 12.30 -8.78
CA GLN A 131 -6.86 13.27 -8.09
C GLN A 131 -6.27 14.68 -8.02
N LEU A 132 -4.95 14.79 -8.08
CA LEU A 132 -4.21 16.06 -8.12
C LEU A 132 -3.93 16.54 -9.56
N GLU A 133 -4.52 15.89 -10.57
CA GLU A 133 -4.35 16.18 -12.00
C GLU A 133 -2.91 15.98 -12.54
N GLU A 134 -2.06 15.28 -11.79
CA GLU A 134 -0.67 14.92 -12.16
C GLU A 134 -0.66 13.64 -13.03
N HIS A 135 -1.28 13.71 -14.21
CA HIS A 135 -1.59 12.54 -15.04
C HIS A 135 -0.35 11.76 -15.52
N GLU A 136 0.75 12.43 -15.83
CA GLU A 136 2.02 11.81 -16.23
C GLU A 136 2.56 10.91 -15.11
N LEU A 137 2.63 11.46 -13.90
CA LEU A 137 3.15 10.75 -12.73
C LEU A 137 2.20 9.63 -12.30
N ALA A 138 0.89 9.85 -12.39
CA ALA A 138 -0.10 8.80 -12.15
C ALA A 138 0.07 7.62 -13.11
N LEU A 139 0.23 7.90 -14.41
CA LEU A 139 0.45 6.87 -15.44
C LEU A 139 1.74 6.06 -15.19
N GLU A 140 2.81 6.73 -14.79
CA GLU A 140 4.06 6.04 -14.39
C GLU A 140 3.85 5.12 -13.19
N ALA A 141 3.17 5.61 -12.15
CA ALA A 141 2.88 4.81 -10.95
C ALA A 141 1.99 3.59 -11.26
N TYR A 142 0.93 3.73 -12.07
CA TYR A 142 0.11 2.58 -12.50
C TYR A 142 0.92 1.55 -13.29
N ARG A 143 1.86 1.99 -14.16
CA ARG A 143 2.74 1.05 -14.87
C ARG A 143 3.67 0.30 -13.91
N LEU A 144 4.15 0.94 -12.85
CA LEU A 144 4.94 0.27 -11.82
C LEU A 144 4.12 -0.81 -11.10
N VAL A 145 2.86 -0.56 -10.78
CA VAL A 145 1.94 -1.59 -10.24
C VAL A 145 1.94 -2.82 -11.14
N LEU A 146 1.75 -2.64 -12.45
CA LEU A 146 1.69 -3.73 -13.42
C LEU A 146 3.02 -4.46 -13.64
N THR A 147 4.16 -3.86 -13.23
CA THR A 147 5.44 -4.58 -13.24
C THR A 147 5.57 -5.60 -12.12
N ILE A 148 4.82 -5.39 -11.01
CA ILE A 148 4.82 -6.24 -9.82
C ILE A 148 3.63 -7.21 -9.85
N HIS A 149 2.45 -6.71 -10.20
CA HIS A 149 1.20 -7.47 -10.29
C HIS A 149 0.57 -7.26 -11.68
N PRO A 150 1.00 -8.00 -12.72
CA PRO A 150 0.51 -7.81 -14.10
C PRO A 150 -1.00 -8.01 -14.29
N HIS A 151 -1.65 -8.74 -13.38
CA HIS A 151 -3.09 -8.99 -13.39
C HIS A 151 -3.88 -8.05 -12.46
N TYR A 152 -3.37 -6.84 -12.20
CA TYR A 152 -4.08 -5.83 -11.42
C TYR A 152 -5.02 -5.05 -12.35
N GLU A 153 -6.30 -5.42 -12.33
CA GLU A 153 -7.31 -4.98 -13.31
C GLU A 153 -7.48 -3.45 -13.30
N GLU A 154 -7.62 -2.86 -12.11
CA GLU A 154 -7.85 -1.43 -11.94
C GLU A 154 -6.68 -0.58 -12.46
N ALA A 155 -5.44 -1.07 -12.31
CA ALA A 155 -4.26 -0.39 -12.83
C ALA A 155 -4.16 -0.52 -14.36
N THR A 156 -4.60 -1.66 -14.91
CA THR A 156 -4.68 -1.86 -16.37
C THR A 156 -5.67 -0.89 -16.98
N GLU A 157 -6.88 -0.79 -16.43
CA GLU A 157 -7.91 0.15 -16.87
C GLU A 157 -7.44 1.60 -16.78
N ALA A 158 -6.75 1.97 -15.68
CA ALA A 158 -6.22 3.32 -15.51
C ALA A 158 -5.13 3.66 -16.55
N VAL A 159 -4.24 2.72 -16.89
CA VAL A 159 -3.24 2.91 -17.95
C VAL A 159 -3.90 3.09 -19.31
N GLU A 160 -4.88 2.26 -19.66
CA GLU A 160 -5.61 2.36 -20.93
C GLU A 160 -6.32 3.71 -21.08
N ARG A 161 -6.85 4.23 -19.95
CA ARG A 161 -7.54 5.52 -19.90
C ARG A 161 -6.58 6.72 -19.96
N LEU A 162 -5.48 6.69 -19.22
CA LEU A 162 -4.57 7.85 -19.09
C LEU A 162 -3.52 7.95 -20.21
N ALA A 163 -3.03 6.82 -20.73
CA ALA A 163 -1.99 6.81 -21.76
C ALA A 163 -2.29 7.70 -23.00
N PRO A 164 -3.48 7.67 -23.62
CA PRO A 164 -3.77 8.53 -24.76
C PRO A 164 -3.87 10.01 -24.38
N LEU A 165 -4.31 10.34 -23.16
CA LEU A 165 -4.43 11.72 -22.69
C LEU A 165 -3.06 12.38 -22.54
N VAL A 166 -2.14 11.69 -21.87
CA VAL A 166 -0.76 12.16 -21.65
C VAL A 166 0.00 12.32 -22.97
N GLN A 167 -0.14 11.35 -23.89
CA GLN A 167 0.47 11.42 -25.22
C GLN A 167 -0.06 12.60 -26.06
N GLY A 168 -1.35 12.92 -25.93
CA GLY A 168 -1.97 14.05 -26.64
C GLY A 168 -1.59 15.42 -26.09
N GLN A 169 -1.20 15.52 -24.81
CA GLN A 169 -0.77 16.77 -24.16
C GLN A 169 0.70 17.11 -24.41
N SER A 170 1.49 16.13 -24.87
CA SER A 170 2.93 16.28 -25.12
C SER A 170 3.29 16.78 -26.53
N LEU A 171 2.30 17.20 -27.34
CA LEU A 171 2.43 17.69 -28.74
C LEU A 171 2.14 19.18 -28.85
#